data_AF-A0A7M3SMB1-F1
#
_entry.id   AF-A0A7M3SMB1-F1
#
_cell.length_a   1.000
_cell.length_b   1.000
_cell.length_c   1.000
_cell.angle_alpha   90.00
_cell.angle_beta   90.00
_cell.angle_gamma   90.00
#
_symmetry.space_group_name_H-M   'P 1'
#
loop_
_entity.id
_entity.type
_entity.pdbx_description
1 polymer ?
#
loop_
_entity_poly.entity_id
_entity_poly.type
_entity_poly.pdbx_seq_one_letter_code
_entity_poly.pdbx_strand_id
1 'polypeptide(L)'
;GAGGGGHGGFGGAGGGTNGGVGGHNYGNGSEPGSSGGNVTHTSSGQVSNDANGGRGGGVIELGARNIIINGTISVNGGRGDDGAPPASGTGAGGSGAGGGSGGSIYAIANSVYIGYNAMLSANGGNGGDGASGAQSGIGIGMHDGGNGGGGGAGG
;
A
#
# COMPACT_ATOMS: atom_id res chain seq x y z
N GLY A 1 1.87 11.05 5.58
CA GLY A 1 1.12 9.96 4.97
C GLY A 1 0.81 8.88 5.98
N ALA A 2 -0.01 7.92 5.57
CA ALA A 2 -0.30 6.73 6.37
C ALA A 2 0.77 5.64 6.17
N GLY A 3 0.87 4.70 7.12
CA GLY A 3 1.80 3.57 7.04
C GLY A 3 1.28 2.44 6.13
N GLY A 4 2.19 1.69 5.53
CA GLY A 4 1.85 0.54 4.68
C GLY A 4 1.52 -0.72 5.48
N GLY A 5 0.86 -1.70 4.86
CA GLY A 5 0.50 -2.98 5.46
C GLY A 5 1.72 -3.87 5.72
N GLY A 6 1.68 -4.64 6.79
CA GLY A 6 2.65 -5.71 7.07
C GLY A 6 2.13 -7.07 6.62
N HIS A 7 3.00 -8.03 6.32
CA HIS A 7 2.75 -9.46 6.10
C HIS A 7 4.11 -10.07 5.75
N GLY A 8 4.59 -11.12 6.42
CA GLY A 8 5.97 -11.65 6.22
C GLY A 8 7.11 -10.71 6.66
N GLY A 9 6.82 -9.41 6.82
CA GLY A 9 7.71 -8.35 7.28
C GLY A 9 6.93 -7.09 7.67
N PHE A 10 7.67 -6.04 8.04
CA PHE A 10 7.09 -4.75 8.41
C PHE A 10 6.77 -3.90 7.18
N GLY A 11 5.60 -3.25 7.20
CA GLY A 11 5.29 -2.18 6.26
C GLY A 11 6.10 -0.92 6.56
N GLY A 12 6.28 -0.06 5.56
CA GLY A 12 6.94 1.23 5.71
C GLY A 12 6.08 2.24 6.49
N ALA A 13 6.72 3.12 7.25
CA ALA A 13 6.04 4.26 7.87
C ALA A 13 5.69 5.31 6.80
N GLY A 14 4.57 6.02 7.01
CA GLY A 14 4.23 7.19 6.22
C GLY A 14 5.10 8.39 6.58
N GLY A 15 5.31 9.31 5.64
CA GLY A 15 6.14 10.50 5.87
C GLY A 15 5.50 11.54 6.79
N GLY A 16 6.34 12.41 7.36
CA GLY A 16 5.96 13.54 8.22
C GLY A 16 6.14 13.26 9.72
N THR A 17 6.17 14.33 10.54
CA THR A 17 6.44 14.26 12.00
C THR A 17 5.47 13.38 12.77
N ASN A 18 4.23 13.23 12.29
CA ASN A 18 3.19 12.34 12.84
C ASN A 18 2.70 11.33 11.79
N GLY A 19 3.60 10.86 10.92
CA GLY A 19 3.29 9.87 9.91
C GLY A 19 2.78 8.56 10.52
N GLY A 20 1.90 7.86 9.80
CA GLY A 20 1.37 6.59 10.24
C GLY A 20 2.47 5.54 10.38
N VAL A 21 2.47 4.80 11.50
CA VAL A 21 3.40 3.68 11.71
C VAL A 21 3.08 2.58 10.71
N GLY A 22 4.12 1.97 10.13
CA GLY A 22 3.96 0.83 9.25
C GLY A 22 3.42 -0.40 9.98
N GLY A 23 2.64 -1.22 9.28
CA GLY A 23 2.06 -2.44 9.82
C GLY A 23 3.13 -3.42 10.31
N HIS A 24 2.85 -4.09 11.42
CA HIS A 24 3.74 -5.10 11.97
C HIS A 24 3.74 -6.37 11.13
N ASN A 25 4.82 -7.14 11.25
CA ASN A 25 4.82 -8.50 10.75
C ASN A 25 3.75 -9.33 11.49
N TYR A 26 2.98 -10.11 10.75
CA TYR A 26 2.01 -11.04 11.28
C TYR A 26 1.87 -12.24 10.34
N GLY A 27 1.17 -13.27 10.82
CA GLY A 27 0.82 -14.45 10.03
C GLY A 27 1.95 -15.47 9.98
N ASN A 28 1.68 -16.58 9.30
CA ASN A 28 2.63 -17.65 9.04
C ASN A 28 2.90 -17.85 7.53
N GLY A 29 2.36 -16.96 6.69
CA GLY A 29 2.52 -17.01 5.23
C GLY A 29 1.43 -17.84 4.53
N SER A 30 0.31 -18.15 5.20
CA SER A 30 -0.87 -18.79 4.60
C SER A 30 -2.08 -17.86 4.53
N GLU A 31 -1.92 -16.64 5.03
CA GLU A 31 -2.97 -15.63 5.12
C GLU A 31 -2.93 -14.65 3.94
N PRO A 32 -4.04 -13.94 3.67
CA PRO A 32 -4.02 -12.78 2.78
C PRO A 32 -3.21 -11.63 3.39
N GLY A 33 -2.70 -10.76 2.52
CA GLY A 33 -2.04 -9.53 2.90
C GLY A 33 -3.01 -8.55 3.56
N SER A 34 -2.46 -7.61 4.32
CA SER A 34 -3.22 -6.54 4.99
C SER A 34 -3.32 -5.32 4.11
N SER A 35 -4.38 -4.55 4.31
CA SER A 35 -4.49 -3.22 3.71
C SER A 35 -3.46 -2.26 4.32
N GLY A 36 -3.02 -1.28 3.54
CA GLY A 36 -2.33 -0.11 4.07
C GLY A 36 -3.26 0.78 4.89
N GLY A 37 -2.68 1.73 5.62
CA GLY A 37 -3.44 2.70 6.39
C GLY A 37 -4.11 3.77 5.51
N ASN A 38 -5.32 4.18 5.92
CA ASN A 38 -6.01 5.34 5.33
C ASN A 38 -5.46 6.64 5.92
N VAL A 39 -5.56 7.73 5.15
CA VAL A 39 -5.51 9.08 5.71
C VAL A 39 -6.94 9.53 5.95
N THR A 40 -7.27 9.88 7.20
CA THR A 40 -8.64 10.28 7.59
C THR A 40 -8.66 11.69 8.13
N HIS A 41 -9.79 12.37 7.92
CA HIS A 41 -10.12 13.61 8.61
C HIS A 41 -11.44 13.44 9.35
N THR A 42 -11.57 14.17 10.46
CA THR A 42 -12.83 14.23 11.23
C THR A 42 -13.40 15.63 11.11
N SER A 43 -14.64 15.75 10.62
CA SER A 43 -15.38 17.01 10.53
C SER A 43 -16.76 16.84 11.14
N SER A 44 -17.12 17.73 12.07
CA SER A 44 -18.42 17.68 12.78
C SER A 44 -18.77 16.30 13.38
N GLY A 45 -17.76 15.58 13.88
CA GLY A 45 -17.90 14.24 14.46
C GLY A 45 -18.06 13.10 13.45
N GLN A 46 -17.97 13.36 12.15
CA GLN A 46 -17.94 12.35 11.09
C GLN A 46 -16.50 12.14 10.62
N VAL A 47 -16.09 10.88 10.52
CA VAL A 47 -14.77 10.48 10.00
C VAL A 47 -14.93 10.13 8.52
N SER A 48 -14.14 10.76 7.66
CA SER A 48 -14.03 10.42 6.25
C SER A 48 -12.58 10.12 5.88
N ASN A 49 -12.39 9.30 4.85
CA ASN A 49 -11.07 9.07 4.27
C ASN A 49 -10.78 10.19 3.25
N ASP A 50 -9.60 10.78 3.33
CA ASP A 50 -9.04 11.64 2.28
C ASP A 50 -8.28 10.84 1.23
N ALA A 51 -7.64 9.75 1.66
CA ALA A 51 -6.94 8.81 0.80
C ALA A 51 -7.08 7.39 1.37
N ASN A 52 -7.41 6.41 0.54
CA ASN A 52 -7.57 5.02 0.96
C ASN A 52 -6.26 4.25 0.84
N GLY A 53 -6.01 3.40 1.83
CA GLY A 53 -4.89 2.47 1.82
C GLY A 53 -5.04 1.43 0.72
N GLY A 54 -3.90 1.00 0.18
CA GLY A 54 -3.85 -0.06 -0.81
C GLY A 54 -4.38 -1.37 -0.24
N ARG A 55 -5.10 -2.14 -1.07
CA ARG A 55 -5.65 -3.43 -0.66
C ARG A 55 -4.53 -4.46 -0.42
N GLY A 56 -4.67 -5.31 0.57
CA GLY A 56 -3.75 -6.44 0.75
C GLY A 56 -3.86 -7.50 -0.35
N GLY A 57 -2.76 -8.20 -0.59
CA GLY A 57 -2.68 -9.30 -1.56
C GLY A 57 -3.51 -10.53 -1.20
N GLY A 58 -3.81 -11.37 -2.19
CA GLY A 58 -4.62 -12.59 -2.00
C GLY A 58 -3.81 -13.83 -1.59
N VAL A 59 -4.46 -14.99 -1.55
CA VAL A 59 -3.81 -16.28 -1.30
C VAL A 59 -4.03 -17.19 -2.51
N ILE A 60 -2.97 -17.86 -2.95
CA ILE A 60 -3.04 -18.91 -3.97
C ILE A 60 -2.38 -20.17 -3.42
N GLU A 61 -3.13 -21.27 -3.43
CA GLU A 61 -2.66 -22.61 -3.08
C GLU A 61 -2.71 -23.53 -4.30
N LEU A 62 -1.59 -24.17 -4.62
CA LEU A 62 -1.43 -25.09 -5.74
C LEU A 62 -1.04 -26.48 -5.23
N GLY A 63 -1.90 -27.47 -5.44
CA GLY A 63 -1.63 -28.88 -5.09
C GLY A 63 -1.66 -29.77 -6.33
N ALA A 64 -0.53 -30.39 -6.67
CA ALA A 64 -0.47 -31.35 -7.78
C ALA A 64 0.76 -32.26 -7.65
N ARG A 65 0.86 -33.32 -8.47
CA ARG A 65 2.12 -34.08 -8.58
C ARG A 65 3.19 -33.28 -9.31
N ASN A 66 2.81 -32.60 -10.40
CA ASN A 66 3.67 -31.75 -11.20
C ASN A 66 2.98 -30.39 -11.40
N ILE A 67 3.66 -29.30 -11.06
CA ILE A 67 3.21 -27.93 -11.33
C ILE A 67 4.10 -27.35 -12.43
N ILE A 68 3.48 -26.83 -13.49
CA ILE A 68 4.17 -26.18 -14.61
C ILE A 68 3.60 -24.78 -14.75
N ILE A 69 4.42 -23.76 -14.49
CA ILE A 69 4.03 -22.35 -14.54
C ILE A 69 4.79 -21.69 -15.69
N ASN A 70 4.06 -21.31 -16.73
CA ASN A 70 4.62 -20.63 -17.91
C ASN A 70 4.19 -19.15 -18.01
N GLY A 71 3.35 -18.69 -17.07
CA GLY A 71 2.83 -17.33 -17.02
C GLY A 71 3.03 -16.70 -15.64
N THR A 72 2.25 -15.65 -15.36
CA THR A 72 2.35 -14.91 -14.09
C THR A 72 1.31 -15.37 -13.09
N ILE A 73 1.75 -15.66 -11.87
CA ILE A 73 0.90 -15.81 -10.68
C ILE A 73 1.26 -14.66 -9.73
N SER A 74 0.29 -13.84 -9.38
CA SER A 74 0.52 -12.65 -8.56
C SER A 74 -0.57 -12.48 -7.50
N VAL A 75 -0.12 -12.23 -6.28
CA VAL A 75 -0.93 -11.87 -5.12
C VAL A 75 -0.36 -10.60 -4.47
N ASN A 76 0.07 -9.64 -5.29
CA ASN A 76 0.65 -8.40 -4.81
C ASN A 76 -0.37 -7.53 -4.05
N GLY A 77 0.14 -6.74 -3.12
CA GLY A 77 -0.60 -5.65 -2.49
C GLY A 77 -0.85 -4.50 -3.48
N GLY A 78 -1.96 -3.80 -3.29
CA GLY A 78 -2.34 -2.62 -4.04
C GLY A 78 -1.58 -1.38 -3.60
N ARG A 79 -1.42 -0.42 -4.53
CA ARG A 79 -0.92 0.92 -4.22
C ARG A 79 -1.94 1.70 -3.38
N GLY A 80 -1.46 2.50 -2.42
CA GLY A 80 -2.30 3.45 -1.67
C GLY A 80 -2.63 4.70 -2.50
N ASP A 81 -3.78 5.31 -2.23
CA ASP A 81 -4.20 6.53 -2.92
C ASP A 81 -3.25 7.70 -2.65
N ASP A 82 -3.01 8.51 -3.67
CA ASP A 82 -2.28 9.76 -3.54
C ASP A 82 -3.10 10.79 -2.76
N GLY A 83 -2.41 11.75 -2.13
CA GLY A 83 -3.08 12.87 -1.46
C GLY A 83 -3.83 13.75 -2.46
N ALA A 84 -4.87 14.43 -1.96
CA ALA A 84 -5.63 15.38 -2.77
C ALA A 84 -5.03 16.81 -2.70
N PRO A 85 -5.07 17.58 -3.80
CA PRO A 85 -4.71 18.99 -3.75
C PRO A 85 -5.74 19.80 -2.93
N PRO A 86 -5.40 21.03 -2.50
CA PRO A 86 -6.32 21.87 -1.74
C PRO A 86 -7.59 22.19 -2.53
N ALA A 87 -8.77 21.88 -1.97
CA ALA A 87 -10.05 22.01 -2.66
C ALA A 87 -10.40 23.46 -3.07
N SER A 88 -9.94 24.47 -2.32
CA SER A 88 -10.19 25.88 -2.57
C SER A 88 -9.13 26.55 -3.47
N GLY A 89 -8.16 25.80 -3.98
CA GLY A 89 -7.04 26.32 -4.78
C GLY A 89 -5.94 27.04 -3.98
N THR A 90 -6.15 27.26 -2.68
CA THR A 90 -5.15 27.76 -1.73
C THR A 90 -5.15 26.89 -0.49
N GLY A 91 -3.99 26.37 -0.10
CA GLY A 91 -3.84 25.56 1.12
C GLY A 91 -2.71 24.53 1.02
N ALA A 92 -2.51 23.80 2.11
CA ALA A 92 -1.55 22.69 2.16
C ALA A 92 -2.05 21.48 1.38
N GLY A 93 -1.12 20.74 0.77
CA GLY A 93 -1.44 19.52 0.03
C GLY A 93 -1.81 18.35 0.95
N GLY A 94 -2.74 17.51 0.50
CA GLY A 94 -3.14 16.29 1.20
C GLY A 94 -2.02 15.25 1.24
N SER A 95 -2.00 14.45 2.30
CA SER A 95 -1.04 13.34 2.45
C SER A 95 -1.50 12.06 1.74
N GLY A 96 -0.55 11.27 1.24
CA GLY A 96 -0.82 9.97 0.62
C GLY A 96 -1.08 8.85 1.63
N ALA A 97 -1.84 7.84 1.20
CA ALA A 97 -2.17 6.66 1.98
C ALA A 97 -1.12 5.55 1.87
N GLY A 98 -1.17 4.56 2.76
CA GLY A 98 -0.20 3.45 2.78
C GLY A 98 -0.50 2.39 1.73
N GLY A 99 0.54 1.72 1.22
CA GLY A 99 0.39 0.56 0.33
C GLY A 99 -0.05 -0.70 1.08
N GLY A 100 -0.80 -1.58 0.43
CA GLY A 100 -1.17 -2.88 0.98
C GLY A 100 0.00 -3.85 0.95
N SER A 101 0.06 -4.83 1.87
CA SER A 101 1.09 -5.86 1.80
C SER A 101 0.78 -6.89 0.72
N GLY A 102 1.80 -7.63 0.27
CA GLY A 102 1.61 -8.85 -0.52
C GLY A 102 0.88 -9.93 0.27
N GLY A 103 0.28 -10.88 -0.44
CA GLY A 103 -0.36 -12.05 0.13
C GLY A 103 0.56 -13.26 0.09
N SER A 104 0.05 -14.46 -0.21
CA SER A 104 0.87 -15.69 -0.19
C SER A 104 0.63 -16.60 -1.39
N ILE A 105 1.71 -17.26 -1.85
CA ILE A 105 1.67 -18.30 -2.88
C ILE A 105 2.27 -19.56 -2.28
N TYR A 106 1.45 -20.60 -2.14
CA TYR A 106 1.84 -21.88 -1.59
C TYR A 106 1.71 -22.98 -2.65
N ALA A 107 2.76 -23.79 -2.84
CA ALA A 107 2.80 -24.84 -3.85
C ALA A 107 3.32 -26.16 -3.24
N ILE A 108 2.50 -27.21 -3.32
CA ILE A 108 2.89 -28.58 -2.96
C ILE A 108 2.91 -29.42 -4.23
N ALA A 109 4.09 -29.95 -4.58
CA ALA A 109 4.25 -30.92 -5.65
C ALA A 109 5.51 -31.78 -5.51
N ASN A 110 5.57 -32.90 -6.24
CA ASN A 110 6.81 -33.64 -6.43
C ASN A 110 7.80 -32.86 -7.29
N SER A 111 7.30 -32.04 -8.22
CA SER A 111 8.11 -31.20 -9.10
C SER A 111 7.38 -29.91 -9.46
N VAL A 112 8.09 -28.79 -9.36
CA VAL A 112 7.63 -27.46 -9.76
C VAL A 112 8.57 -26.93 -10.86
N TYR A 113 8.03 -26.64 -12.03
CA TYR A 113 8.75 -26.04 -13.15
C TYR A 113 8.24 -24.62 -13.38
N ILE A 114 9.14 -23.65 -13.26
CA ILE A 114 8.87 -22.24 -13.55
C ILE A 114 9.58 -21.91 -14.87
N GLY A 115 8.80 -21.61 -15.90
CA GLY A 115 9.33 -21.25 -17.21
C GLY A 115 10.16 -19.97 -17.17
N TYR A 116 11.06 -19.79 -18.14
CA TYR A 116 12.01 -18.66 -18.19
C TYR A 116 11.35 -17.26 -18.11
N ASN A 117 10.14 -17.10 -18.66
CA ASN A 117 9.36 -15.85 -18.61
C ASN A 117 8.22 -15.87 -17.58
N ALA A 118 8.14 -16.91 -16.74
CA ALA A 118 7.13 -16.99 -15.71
C ALA A 118 7.53 -16.16 -14.49
N MET A 119 6.52 -15.68 -13.75
CA MET A 119 6.73 -14.85 -12.57
C MET A 119 5.76 -15.27 -11.46
N LEU A 120 6.29 -15.52 -10.27
CA LEU A 120 5.52 -15.67 -9.04
C LEU A 120 5.82 -14.47 -8.16
N SER A 121 4.79 -13.78 -7.68
CA SER A 121 4.96 -12.51 -6.98
C SER A 121 3.96 -12.33 -5.84
N ALA A 122 4.48 -11.98 -4.68
CA ALA A 122 3.73 -11.62 -3.48
C ALA A 122 4.29 -10.31 -2.88
N ASN A 123 4.56 -9.33 -3.74
CA ASN A 123 5.15 -8.06 -3.34
C ASN A 123 4.12 -7.16 -2.65
N GLY A 124 4.60 -6.32 -1.72
CA GLY A 124 3.81 -5.20 -1.22
C GLY A 124 3.57 -4.13 -2.28
N GLY A 125 2.50 -3.37 -2.10
CA GLY A 125 2.16 -2.22 -2.91
C GLY A 125 2.87 -0.95 -2.44
N ASN A 126 3.01 0.02 -3.33
CA ASN A 126 3.61 1.31 -2.99
C ASN A 126 2.66 2.16 -2.13
N GLY A 127 3.23 3.01 -1.28
CA GLY A 127 2.46 4.11 -0.69
C GLY A 127 2.04 5.12 -1.77
N GLY A 128 0.98 5.87 -1.49
CA GLY A 128 0.56 7.00 -2.31
C GLY A 128 1.45 8.21 -2.10
N ASP A 129 1.55 9.05 -3.12
CA ASP A 129 2.33 10.28 -3.10
C ASP A 129 1.60 11.36 -2.30
N GLY A 130 2.33 12.34 -1.77
CA GLY A 130 1.73 13.55 -1.21
C GLY A 130 1.37 14.53 -2.33
N ALA A 131 0.30 15.32 -2.14
CA ALA A 131 -0.05 16.38 -3.09
C ALA A 131 0.75 17.66 -2.83
N SER A 132 0.95 18.48 -3.86
CA SER A 132 1.53 19.82 -3.69
C SER A 132 0.59 20.74 -2.89
N GLY A 133 1.17 21.62 -2.08
CA GLY A 133 0.48 22.81 -1.58
C GLY A 133 0.22 23.78 -2.74
N ALA A 134 -0.79 24.62 -2.60
CA ALA A 134 -1.17 25.59 -3.63
C ALA A 134 -1.46 26.96 -3.03
N GLN A 135 -1.20 28.00 -3.83
CA GLN A 135 -1.56 29.38 -3.54
C GLN A 135 -2.19 29.97 -4.81
N SER A 136 -3.43 30.42 -4.70
CA SER A 136 -4.11 31.19 -5.73
C SER A 136 -4.04 32.68 -5.41
N GLY A 137 -3.70 33.50 -6.41
CA GLY A 137 -3.54 34.95 -6.28
C GLY A 137 -2.26 35.39 -5.56
N ILE A 138 -2.14 36.69 -5.30
CA ILE A 138 -1.03 37.25 -4.51
C ILE A 138 -1.24 36.82 -3.05
N GLY A 139 -0.31 36.05 -2.50
CA GLY A 139 -0.39 35.60 -1.12
C GLY A 139 0.98 35.34 -0.50
N ILE A 140 1.02 35.48 0.81
CA ILE A 140 2.19 35.26 1.68
C ILE A 140 2.13 33.90 2.41
N GLY A 141 1.17 33.03 2.01
CA GLY A 141 1.00 31.68 2.55
C GLY A 141 1.94 30.71 1.84
N MET A 142 3.13 30.49 2.39
CA MET A 142 3.94 29.35 1.98
C MET A 142 3.22 28.08 2.46
N HIS A 143 2.52 27.41 1.53
CA HIS A 143 1.78 26.19 1.83
C HIS A 143 2.62 24.97 1.48
N ASP A 144 2.90 24.14 2.48
CA ASP A 144 3.67 22.92 2.29
C ASP A 144 2.88 21.86 1.50
N GLY A 145 3.63 21.00 0.80
CA GLY A 145 3.10 19.77 0.23
C GLY A 145 2.74 18.75 1.30
N GLY A 146 1.86 17.84 0.93
CA GLY A 146 1.54 16.67 1.72
C GLY A 146 2.67 15.66 1.74
N ASN A 147 2.61 14.77 2.71
CA ASN A 147 3.61 13.73 2.89
C ASN A 147 3.15 12.42 2.24
N GLY A 148 4.04 11.72 1.55
CA GLY A 148 3.76 10.40 0.99
C GLY A 148 3.44 9.34 2.05
N GLY A 149 2.78 8.26 1.63
CA GLY A 149 2.50 7.08 2.43
C GLY A 149 3.62 6.04 2.40
N GLY A 150 3.61 5.13 3.36
CA GLY A 150 4.56 4.03 3.44
C GLY A 150 4.18 2.87 2.52
N GLY A 151 5.18 2.19 1.95
CA GLY A 151 4.96 0.96 1.15
C GLY A 151 4.55 -0.24 2.00
N GLY A 152 3.84 -1.19 1.41
CA GLY A 152 3.52 -2.46 2.06
C GLY A 152 4.68 -3.44 2.02
N ALA A 153 4.70 -4.39 2.96
CA ALA A 153 5.63 -5.52 2.97
C ALA A 153 5.28 -6.54 1.90
N GLY A 154 6.26 -7.30 1.40
CA GLY A 154 6.01 -8.53 0.63
C GLY A 154 5.66 -9.69 1.54
N GLY A 155 4.80 -10.60 1.07
CA GLY A 155 4.31 -11.76 1.83
C GLY A 155 4.99 -13.08 1.50
#